data_AF-A0A971SKG9-F1
#
_entry.id   AF-A0A971SKG9-F1
#
_cell.length_a   1.000
_cell.length_b   1.000
_cell.length_c   1.000
_cell.angle_alpha   90.00
_cell.angle_beta   90.00
_cell.angle_gamma   90.00
#
_symmetry.space_group_name_H-M   'P 1'
#
loop_
_entity.id
_entity.type
_entity.pdbx_description
1 polymer ?
#
loop_
_entity_poly.entity_id
_entity_poly.type
_entity_poly.pdbx_seq_one_letter_code
_entity_poly.pdbx_strand_id
1 'polypeptide(L)'
;MYTTLIFTALLATIADLLGVVFGQWEYVGPTTGGLSLWSDLGIAPPQGGLAVYLSKRYPRWSWLNWLFWIGANALGEWLFVQWGLIRYHQWNTFKASLFYVPFFALIYLQEQWWRQKRAV
;
A
#
# COMPACT_ATOMS: atom_id res chain seq x y z
N MET A 1 4.64 -14.77 4.64
CA MET A 1 3.27 -14.42 5.07
C MET A 1 3.31 -13.54 6.31
N TYR A 2 3.56 -14.02 7.53
CA TYR A 2 3.61 -13.11 8.71
C TYR A 2 4.62 -11.94 8.55
N THR A 3 5.83 -12.22 8.09
CA THR A 3 6.84 -11.20 7.74
C THR A 3 6.40 -10.24 6.64
N THR A 4 5.62 -10.73 5.68
CA THR A 4 5.06 -9.93 4.58
C THR A 4 4.01 -8.95 5.12
N LEU A 5 3.11 -9.42 5.99
CA LEU A 5 2.06 -8.61 6.61
C LEU A 5 2.67 -7.46 7.44
N ILE A 6 3.66 -7.78 8.28
CA ILE A 6 4.38 -6.76 9.08
C ILE A 6 5.10 -5.77 8.16
N PHE A 7 5.80 -6.27 7.15
CA PHE A 7 6.52 -5.41 6.22
C PHE A 7 5.59 -4.47 5.47
N THR A 8 4.45 -4.96 4.98
CA THR A 8 3.44 -4.12 4.32
C THR A 8 2.91 -3.04 5.25
N ALA A 9 2.58 -3.39 6.49
CA ALA A 9 2.09 -2.42 7.48
C ALA A 9 3.12 -1.32 7.75
N LEU A 10 4.39 -1.69 7.98
CA LEU A 10 5.47 -0.73 8.22
C LEU A 10 5.76 0.13 6.98
N LEU A 11 5.76 -0.46 5.79
CA LEU A 11 5.98 0.28 4.55
C LEU A 11 4.87 1.30 4.31
N ALA A 12 3.61 0.96 4.60
CA ALA A 12 2.48 1.88 4.50
C ALA A 12 2.67 3.07 5.47
N THR A 13 2.97 2.79 6.74
CA THR A 13 3.23 3.83 7.74
C THR A 13 4.40 4.75 7.35
N ILE A 14 5.49 4.19 6.85
CA ILE A 14 6.66 5.00 6.40
C ILE A 14 6.28 5.86 5.19
N ALA A 15 5.59 5.29 4.21
CA ALA A 15 5.17 6.04 3.03
C ALA A 15 4.29 7.24 3.39
N ASP A 16 3.34 7.03 4.30
CA ASP A 16 2.48 8.08 4.81
C ASP A 16 3.25 9.15 5.61
N LEU A 17 4.19 8.73 6.46
CA LEU A 17 5.09 9.66 7.16
C LEU A 17 5.84 10.56 6.19
N LEU A 18 6.42 9.98 5.14
CA LEU A 18 7.13 10.76 4.12
C LEU A 18 6.17 11.69 3.37
N GLY A 19 4.96 11.22 3.03
CA GLY A 19 3.92 12.03 2.40
C GLY A 19 3.57 13.27 3.23
N VAL A 20 3.42 13.13 4.54
CA VAL A 20 3.16 14.24 5.46
C VAL A 20 4.38 15.15 5.63
N VAL A 21 5.57 14.59 5.89
CA VAL A 21 6.81 15.36 6.12
C VAL A 21 7.19 16.20 4.91
N PHE A 22 7.00 15.68 3.69
CA PHE A 22 7.27 16.40 2.45
C PHE A 22 6.07 17.22 1.96
N GLY A 23 5.02 17.38 2.77
CA GLY A 23 3.85 18.19 2.44
C GLY A 23 3.14 17.75 1.16
N GLN A 24 3.13 16.46 0.85
CA GLN A 24 2.41 15.91 -0.30
C GLN A 24 0.92 15.81 -0.01
N TRP A 25 0.58 15.38 1.20
CA TRP A 25 -0.77 15.33 1.73
C TRP A 25 -0.83 15.61 3.23
N GLU A 26 -2.02 15.94 3.71
CA GLU A 26 -2.34 16.04 5.13
C GLU A 26 -3.57 15.20 5.45
N TYR A 27 -3.58 14.68 6.67
CA TYR A 27 -4.70 13.95 7.23
C TYR A 27 -5.67 14.92 7.90
N VAL A 28 -6.95 14.80 7.53
CA VAL A 28 -8.04 15.66 8.03
C VAL A 28 -9.11 14.84 8.78
N GLY A 29 -9.18 13.53 8.55
CA GLY A 29 -10.12 12.60 9.19
C GLY A 29 -9.86 12.30 10.68
N PRO A 30 -10.71 11.46 11.32
CA PRO A 30 -10.59 11.16 12.75
C PRO A 30 -9.21 10.57 13.07
N THR A 31 -8.51 11.20 14.02
CA THR A 31 -7.12 10.93 14.43
C THR A 31 -6.93 9.63 15.22
N THR A 32 -7.88 8.71 15.15
CA THR A 32 -7.81 7.44 15.88
C THR A 32 -6.91 6.44 15.14
N GLY A 33 -5.61 6.53 15.36
CA GLY A 33 -4.75 5.35 15.26
C GLY A 33 -3.41 5.50 14.54
N GLY A 34 -3.30 6.32 13.50
CA GLY A 34 -2.06 6.32 12.74
C GLY A 34 -1.98 7.33 11.60
N LEU A 35 -0.80 7.31 10.98
CA LEU A 35 -0.47 8.14 9.83
C LEU A 35 -1.00 7.54 8.53
N SER A 36 -1.61 6.35 8.55
CA SER A 36 -2.00 5.62 7.35
C SER A 36 -3.45 5.15 7.43
N LEU A 37 -4.36 5.78 6.68
CA LEU A 37 -5.79 5.42 6.68
C LEU A 37 -6.03 3.95 6.34
N TRP A 38 -5.25 3.40 5.40
CA TRP A 38 -5.30 1.98 5.06
C TRP A 38 -4.87 1.08 6.22
N SER A 39 -3.90 1.52 7.03
CA SER A 39 -3.43 0.77 8.20
C SER A 39 -4.36 0.93 9.40
N ASP A 40 -4.94 2.11 9.59
CA ASP A 40 -5.91 2.41 10.65
C ASP A 40 -7.21 1.63 10.46
N LEU A 41 -7.62 1.42 9.21
CA LEU A 41 -8.73 0.52 8.86
C LEU A 41 -8.36 -0.96 8.95
N GLY A 42 -7.10 -1.30 9.26
CA GLY A 42 -6.60 -2.68 9.31
C GLY A 42 -6.54 -3.37 7.95
N ILE A 43 -6.57 -2.62 6.84
CA ILE A 43 -6.65 -3.14 5.47
C ILE A 43 -5.26 -3.34 4.87
N ALA A 44 -4.29 -2.47 5.18
CA ALA A 44 -2.95 -2.52 4.59
C ALA A 44 -2.24 -3.88 4.81
N PRO A 45 -2.19 -4.46 6.02
CA PRO A 45 -1.57 -5.78 6.19
C PRO A 45 -2.22 -6.90 5.35
N PRO A 46 -3.54 -7.19 5.45
CA PRO A 46 -4.15 -8.29 4.68
C PRO A 46 -4.06 -8.05 3.17
N GLN A 47 -4.10 -6.80 2.72
CA GLN A 47 -3.95 -6.44 1.32
C GLN A 47 -2.58 -6.85 0.74
N GLY A 48 -1.47 -6.51 1.40
CA GLY A 48 -0.14 -6.92 0.95
C GLY A 48 0.05 -8.43 0.97
N GLY A 49 -0.49 -9.10 2.01
CA GLY A 49 -0.49 -10.56 2.11
C GLY A 49 -1.24 -11.23 0.96
N LEU A 50 -2.46 -10.76 0.65
CA LEU A 50 -3.29 -11.27 -0.44
C LEU A 50 -2.66 -11.00 -1.81
N ALA A 51 -2.10 -9.82 -2.03
CA ALA A 51 -1.40 -9.48 -3.27
C ALA A 51 -0.26 -10.46 -3.56
N VAL A 52 0.54 -10.78 -2.55
CA VAL A 52 1.63 -11.75 -2.67
C VAL A 52 1.11 -13.18 -2.82
N TYR A 53 0.10 -13.56 -2.05
CA TYR A 53 -0.51 -14.89 -2.13
C TYR A 53 -1.04 -15.18 -3.54
N LEU A 54 -1.84 -14.28 -4.10
CA LEU A 54 -2.43 -14.43 -5.44
C LEU A 54 -1.38 -14.44 -6.53
N SER A 55 -0.33 -13.62 -6.42
CA SER A 55 0.80 -13.63 -7.36
C SER A 55 1.53 -14.97 -7.37
N LYS A 56 1.61 -15.67 -6.22
CA LYS A 56 2.20 -17.01 -6.13
C LYS A 56 1.26 -18.10 -6.64
N ARG A 57 -0.03 -18.01 -6.30
CA ARG A 57 -1.04 -19.01 -6.67
C ARG A 57 -1.33 -19.00 -8.16
N TYR A 58 -1.30 -17.82 -8.77
CA TYR A 58 -1.65 -17.59 -10.18
C TYR A 58 -0.57 -16.78 -10.90
N PRO A 59 0.64 -17.33 -11.13
CA PRO A 59 1.77 -16.57 -11.66
C PRO A 59 1.53 -16.01 -13.07
N ARG A 60 0.81 -16.76 -13.93
CA ARG A 60 0.43 -16.31 -15.29
C ARG A 60 -0.50 -15.08 -15.28
N TRP A 61 -1.25 -14.91 -14.20
CA TRP A 61 -2.22 -13.81 -14.02
C TRP A 61 -1.73 -12.77 -13.01
N SER A 62 -0.45 -12.83 -12.63
CA SER A 62 0.14 -11.91 -11.66
C SER A 62 -0.03 -10.46 -12.08
N TRP A 63 0.16 -10.13 -13.36
CA TRP A 63 -0.05 -8.78 -13.87
C TRP A 63 -1.48 -8.25 -13.62
N LEU A 64 -2.53 -9.08 -13.75
CA LEU A 64 -3.92 -8.69 -13.42
C LEU A 64 -4.08 -8.43 -11.93
N ASN A 65 -3.49 -9.28 -11.10
CA ASN A 65 -3.49 -9.10 -9.65
C ASN A 65 -2.82 -7.77 -9.27
N TRP A 66 -1.71 -7.41 -9.91
CA TRP A 66 -1.05 -6.12 -9.69
C TRP A 66 -1.92 -4.94 -10.11
N LEU A 67 -2.50 -4.99 -11.32
CA LEU A 67 -3.41 -3.93 -11.79
C LEU A 67 -4.62 -3.78 -10.87
N PHE A 68 -5.18 -4.89 -10.39
CA PHE A 68 -6.29 -4.88 -9.44
C PHE A 68 -5.90 -4.16 -8.15
N TRP A 69 -4.78 -4.51 -7.53
CA TRP A 69 -4.38 -3.89 -6.26
C TRP A 69 -4.01 -2.41 -6.43
N ILE A 70 -3.27 -2.05 -7.48
CA ILE A 70 -2.97 -0.65 -7.78
C ILE A 70 -4.26 0.16 -7.98
N GLY A 71 -5.18 -0.36 -8.80
CA GLY A 71 -6.46 0.30 -9.07
C GLY A 71 -7.35 0.42 -7.84
N ALA A 72 -7.45 -0.64 -7.02
CA ALA A 72 -8.25 -0.65 -5.81
C ALA A 72 -7.75 0.38 -4.78
N ASN A 73 -6.43 0.52 -4.63
CA ASN A 73 -5.88 1.54 -3.73
C ASN A 73 -6.05 2.96 -4.28
N ALA A 74 -5.79 3.17 -5.58
CA ALA A 74 -6.02 4.45 -6.21
C ALA A 74 -7.48 4.91 -6.06
N LEU A 75 -8.43 3.99 -6.22
CA LEU A 75 -9.85 4.26 -6.01
C LEU A 75 -10.16 4.57 -4.55
N GLY A 76 -9.66 3.79 -3.60
CA GLY A 76 -9.90 4.04 -2.18
C GLY A 76 -9.30 5.36 -1.71
N GLU A 77 -8.11 5.72 -2.18
CA GLU A 77 -7.48 6.99 -1.87
C GLU A 77 -8.26 8.16 -2.49
N TRP A 78 -8.77 8.00 -3.71
CA TRP A 78 -9.70 8.97 -4.29
C TRP A 78 -10.97 9.14 -3.44
N LEU A 79 -11.55 8.04 -2.94
CA LEU A 79 -12.70 8.10 -2.02
C LEU A 79 -12.35 8.82 -0.71
N PHE A 80 -11.18 8.59 -0.14
CA PHE A 80 -10.74 9.29 1.08
C PHE A 80 -10.63 10.80 0.87
N VAL A 81 -10.20 11.24 -0.31
CA VAL A 81 -10.19 12.66 -0.68
C VAL A 81 -11.62 13.19 -0.84
N GLN A 82 -12.51 12.45 -1.52
CA GLN A 82 -13.91 12.87 -1.67
C GLN A 82 -14.66 12.96 -0.33
N TRP A 83 -14.34 12.08 0.62
CA TRP A 83 -14.88 12.09 1.97
C TRP A 83 -14.22 13.11 2.90
N GLY A 84 -13.22 13.86 2.41
CA GLY A 84 -12.52 14.88 3.18
C GLY A 84 -11.63 14.33 4.30
N LEU A 85 -11.19 13.07 4.19
CA LEU A 85 -10.31 12.42 5.16
C LEU A 85 -8.82 12.71 4.90
N ILE A 86 -8.47 12.95 3.63
CA ILE A 86 -7.13 13.32 3.16
C ILE A 86 -7.26 14.57 2.28
N ARG A 87 -6.30 15.49 2.39
CA ARG A 87 -6.15 16.61 1.45
C ARG A 87 -4.77 16.59 0.82
N TYR A 88 -4.72 16.77 -0.50
CA TYR A 88 -3.46 16.90 -1.23
C TYR A 88 -3.04 18.36 -1.35
N HIS A 89 -1.77 18.63 -1.12
CA HIS A 89 -1.18 19.96 -1.32
C HIS A 89 -0.45 20.06 -2.67
N GLN A 90 0.33 19.03 -3.03
CA GLN A 90 1.10 18.95 -4.29
C GLN A 90 0.88 17.64 -5.07
N TRP A 91 0.16 16.72 -4.44
CA TRP A 91 -0.10 15.38 -4.92
C TRP A 91 -1.44 15.32 -5.67
N ASN A 92 -1.60 14.35 -6.58
CA ASN A 92 -2.85 14.17 -7.33
C ASN A 92 -3.13 12.69 -7.56
N THR A 93 -4.36 12.36 -7.96
CA THR A 93 -4.82 10.97 -8.13
C THR A 93 -3.95 10.14 -9.07
N PHE A 94 -3.36 10.76 -10.10
CA PHE A 94 -2.45 10.07 -11.02
C PHE A 94 -1.12 9.72 -10.34
N LYS A 95 -0.50 10.68 -9.64
CA LYS A 95 0.73 10.45 -8.85
C LYS A 95 0.49 9.41 -7.75
N ALA A 96 -0.68 9.44 -7.11
CA ALA A 96 -1.11 8.44 -6.12
C ALA A 96 -1.19 7.03 -6.73
N SER A 97 -1.84 6.90 -7.89
CA SER A 97 -1.89 5.64 -8.64
C SER A 97 -0.50 5.11 -8.99
N LEU A 98 0.39 6.00 -9.43
CA LEU A 98 1.76 5.64 -9.79
C LEU A 98 2.57 5.20 -8.57
N PHE A 99 2.32 5.76 -7.38
CA PHE A 99 2.98 5.38 -6.14
C PHE A 99 2.69 3.94 -5.69
N TYR A 100 1.50 3.41 -5.98
CA TYR A 100 1.20 2.01 -5.64
C TYR A 100 2.05 1.01 -6.44
N VAL A 101 2.58 1.39 -7.60
CA VAL A 101 3.47 0.53 -8.40
C VAL A 101 4.74 0.15 -7.62
N PRO A 102 5.60 1.10 -7.18
CA PRO A 102 6.76 0.77 -6.35
C PRO A 102 6.37 0.21 -4.98
N PHE A 103 5.24 0.60 -4.40
CA PHE A 103 4.77 0.05 -3.12
C PHE A 103 4.55 -1.48 -3.19
N PHE A 104 3.74 -1.95 -4.13
CA PHE A 104 3.52 -3.39 -4.32
C PHE A 104 4.78 -4.11 -4.82
N ALA A 105 5.62 -3.44 -5.60
CA ALA A 105 6.91 -4.00 -6.01
C ALA A 105 7.84 -4.27 -4.84
N LEU A 106 7.96 -3.34 -3.88
CA LEU A 106 8.78 -3.54 -2.69
C LEU A 106 8.26 -4.69 -1.83
N ILE A 107 6.94 -4.83 -1.67
CA ILE A 107 6.33 -5.96 -0.94
C ILE A 107 6.65 -7.28 -1.64
N TYR A 108 6.51 -7.33 -2.97
CA TYR A 108 6.82 -8.53 -3.74
C TYR A 108 8.30 -8.91 -3.64
N LEU A 109 9.21 -7.94 -3.83
CA LEU A 109 10.65 -8.15 -3.74
C LEU A 109 11.07 -8.61 -2.33
N GLN A 110 10.50 -8.02 -1.29
CA GLN A 110 10.76 -8.41 0.10
C GLN A 110 10.38 -9.88 0.34
N GLU A 111 9.25 -10.34 -0.20
CA GLU A 111 8.87 -11.74 -0.07
C GLU A 111 9.83 -12.66 -0.85
N GLN A 112 10.24 -12.28 -2.06
CA GLN A 112 11.20 -13.10 -2.82
C GLN A 112 12.54 -13.23 -2.10
N TRP A 113 13.03 -12.13 -1.52
CA TRP A 113 14.24 -12.14 -0.71
C TRP A 113 14.14 -13.09 0.50
N TRP A 114 13.02 -13.04 1.22
CA TRP A 114 12.78 -13.97 2.33
C TRP A 114 12.70 -15.43 1.88
N ARG A 115 12.14 -15.71 0.70
CA ARG A 115 12.09 -17.07 0.16
C ARG A 115 13.48 -17.59 -0.17
N GLN A 116 14.33 -16.77 -0.80
CA GLN A 116 15.71 -17.13 -1.12
C GLN A 116 16.49 -17.49 0.15
N LYS A 117 16.35 -16.69 1.21
CA LYS A 117 17.01 -16.96 2.50
C LYS A 117 16.54 -18.20 3.24
N ARG A 118 15.35 -18.73 2.94
CA ARG A 118 14.83 -19.99 3.53
C ARG A 118 15.22 -21.23 2.73
N ALA A 119 15.71 -21.05 1.51
CA ALA A 119 16.14 -22.13 0.63
C ALA A 119 17.64 -22.44 0.77
N VAL A 120 18.35 -21.62 1.55
CA VAL A 120 19.73 -21.82 2.02
C VAL A 120 19.66 -22.32 3.46
#